data_AF-A0A7W1AIT8-F1
#
_entry.id   AF-A0A7W1AIT8-F1
#
_cell.length_a   1.000
_cell.length_b   1.000
_cell.length_c   1.000
_cell.angle_alpha   90.00
_cell.angle_beta   90.00
_cell.angle_gamma   90.00
#
_symmetry.space_group_name_H-M   'P 1'
#
loop_
_entity.id
_entity.type
_entity.pdbx_description
1 polymer ?
#
loop_
_entity_poly.entity_id
_entity_poly.type
_entity_poly.pdbx_seq_one_letter_code
_entity_poly.pdbx_strand_id
1 'polypeptide(L)'
;MKKVLSWVLALFVVAVIGLAFRYLYKKSQSKPVVFKTEMAEIADITKKTVATGSIVPRREVEVKPKVSGVLSELYVEPGKRVKLGDPLGKISIIPDAMQTNQADSGVRTAQIAYDNAKRELERNEALFKQGVVADAELQRFRT
;
A
#
# COMPACT_ATOMS: atom_id res chain seq x y z
N MET A 1 -112.36 -38.61 -10.27
CA MET A 1 -111.15 -37.93 -10.78
C MET A 1 -110.17 -37.42 -9.68
N LYS A 2 -110.27 -37.84 -8.41
CA LYS A 2 -109.35 -37.37 -7.34
C LYS A 2 -108.06 -38.19 -7.20
N LYS A 3 -108.08 -39.49 -7.54
CA LYS A 3 -106.92 -40.39 -7.41
C LYS A 3 -105.85 -40.19 -8.50
N VAL A 4 -106.28 -39.88 -9.73
CA VAL A 4 -105.36 -39.65 -10.87
C VAL A 4 -104.56 -38.36 -10.65
N LEU A 5 -105.20 -37.30 -10.15
CA LEU A 5 -104.55 -36.04 -9.81
C LEU A 5 -103.50 -36.20 -8.69
N SER A 6 -103.77 -37.07 -7.72
CA SER A 6 -102.82 -37.37 -6.64
C SER A 6 -101.59 -38.14 -7.13
N TRP A 7 -101.73 -39.04 -8.12
CA TRP A 7 -100.60 -39.75 -8.73
C TRP A 7 -99.75 -38.86 -9.63
N VAL A 8 -100.37 -37.94 -10.38
CA VAL A 8 -99.65 -36.95 -11.19
C VAL A 8 -98.86 -35.99 -10.30
N LEU A 9 -99.44 -35.56 -9.18
CA LEU A 9 -98.75 -34.71 -8.21
C LEU A 9 -97.57 -35.43 -7.55
N ALA A 10 -97.72 -36.72 -7.21
CA ALA A 10 -96.64 -37.53 -6.66
C ALA A 10 -95.49 -37.72 -7.66
N LEU A 11 -95.79 -37.97 -8.95
CA LEU A 11 -94.78 -38.08 -10.00
C LEU A 11 -94.02 -36.77 -10.19
N PHE A 12 -94.73 -35.63 -10.14
CA PHE A 12 -94.11 -34.31 -10.25
C PHE A 12 -93.16 -34.04 -9.08
N VAL A 13 -93.55 -34.37 -7.85
CA VAL A 13 -92.70 -34.24 -6.66
C VAL A 13 -91.45 -35.11 -6.77
N VAL A 14 -91.57 -36.36 -7.23
CA VAL A 14 -90.41 -37.25 -7.44
C VAL A 14 -89.48 -36.72 -8.52
N ALA A 15 -90.01 -36.17 -9.62
CA ALA A 15 -89.22 -35.56 -10.68
C ALA A 15 -88.44 -34.33 -10.19
N VAL A 16 -89.07 -33.48 -9.38
CA VAL A 16 -88.43 -32.29 -8.77
C VAL A 16 -87.33 -32.71 -7.79
N ILE A 17 -87.57 -33.73 -6.96
CA ILE A 17 -86.56 -34.26 -6.03
C ILE A 17 -85.38 -34.86 -6.79
N GLY A 18 -85.63 -35.63 -7.86
CA GLY A 18 -84.58 -36.22 -8.69
C GLY A 18 -83.73 -35.17 -9.40
N LEU A 19 -84.35 -34.10 -9.92
CA LEU A 19 -83.65 -32.97 -10.54
C LEU A 19 -82.82 -32.19 -9.51
N ALA A 20 -83.37 -31.95 -8.32
CA ALA A 20 -82.67 -31.29 -7.23
C ALA A 20 -81.46 -32.10 -6.76
N PHE A 21 -81.59 -33.43 -6.63
CA PHE A 21 -80.49 -34.32 -6.28
C PHE A 21 -79.37 -34.31 -7.34
N ARG A 22 -79.73 -34.36 -8.62
CA ARG A 22 -78.76 -34.28 -9.73
C ARG A 22 -78.03 -32.93 -9.75
N TYR A 23 -78.74 -31.84 -9.46
CA TYR A 23 -78.15 -30.49 -9.41
C TYR A 23 -77.19 -30.34 -8.22
N LEU A 24 -77.56 -30.85 -7.04
CA LEU A 24 -76.68 -30.86 -5.87
C LEU A 24 -75.45 -31.74 -6.08
N TYR A 25 -75.59 -32.91 -6.69
CA TYR A 25 -74.46 -33.82 -6.94
C TYR A 25 -73.44 -33.20 -7.91
N LYS A 26 -73.92 -32.53 -8.97
CA LYS A 26 -73.04 -31.85 -9.94
C LYS A 26 -72.35 -30.62 -9.36
N LYS A 27 -72.96 -29.94 -8.38
CA LYS A 27 -72.37 -28.77 -7.70
C LYS A 27 -71.44 -29.16 -6.53
N SER A 28 -71.62 -30.36 -5.97
CA SER A 28 -70.79 -30.90 -4.88
C SER A 28 -69.45 -31.50 -5.33
N GLN A 29 -69.21 -31.62 -6.64
CA GLN A 29 -67.88 -31.95 -7.13
C GLN A 29 -66.98 -30.73 -6.96
N SER A 30 -66.09 -30.80 -5.98
CA SER A 30 -65.07 -29.79 -5.72
C SER A 30 -64.22 -29.59 -6.97
N LYS A 31 -64.10 -28.34 -7.42
CA LYS A 31 -63.25 -27.99 -8.57
C LYS A 31 -61.82 -28.43 -8.24
N PRO A 32 -61.14 -29.19 -9.13
CA PRO A 32 -59.77 -29.59 -8.87
C PRO A 32 -58.91 -28.34 -8.69
N VAL A 33 -58.18 -28.29 -7.59
CA VAL A 33 -57.25 -27.19 -7.28
C VAL A 33 -56.12 -27.30 -8.28
N VAL A 34 -56.06 -26.40 -9.25
CA VAL A 34 -54.99 -26.35 -10.24
C VAL A 34 -53.79 -25.66 -9.60
N PHE A 35 -52.77 -26.44 -9.24
CA PHE A 35 -51.51 -25.89 -8.76
C PHE A 35 -50.66 -25.47 -9.94
N LYS A 36 -50.18 -24.23 -9.92
CA LYS A 36 -49.11 -23.80 -10.83
C LYS A 36 -47.81 -24.40 -10.31
N THR A 37 -47.29 -25.38 -11.04
CA THR A 37 -46.00 -26.01 -10.75
C THR A 37 -44.96 -25.49 -11.73
N GLU A 38 -43.75 -25.26 -11.24
CA GLU A 38 -42.58 -24.90 -12.02
C GLU A 38 -41.55 -26.02 -11.83
N MET A 39 -40.84 -26.43 -12.88
CA MET A 39 -39.79 -27.44 -12.77
C MET A 39 -38.52 -26.80 -12.21
N ALA A 40 -37.85 -27.50 -11.29
CA ALA A 40 -36.57 -27.05 -10.77
C ALA A 40 -35.49 -27.19 -11.86
N GLU A 41 -34.80 -26.08 -12.14
CA GLU A 41 -33.65 -26.04 -13.04
C GLU A 41 -32.36 -25.87 -12.22
N ILE A 42 -31.31 -26.58 -12.61
CA ILE A 42 -29.98 -26.39 -12.03
C ILE A 42 -29.37 -25.17 -12.70
N ALA A 43 -29.32 -24.06 -11.97
CA ALA A 43 -28.71 -22.82 -12.41
C ALA A 43 -27.61 -22.38 -11.44
N ASP A 44 -26.54 -21.81 -11.98
CA ASP A 44 -25.43 -21.29 -11.19
C ASP A 44 -25.82 -19.95 -10.55
N ILE A 45 -25.96 -19.94 -9.22
CA ILE A 45 -26.20 -18.71 -8.45
C ILE A 45 -24.86 -18.07 -8.13
N THR A 46 -24.42 -17.15 -8.98
CA THR A 46 -23.20 -16.36 -8.71
C THR A 46 -23.50 -15.25 -7.71
N LYS A 47 -23.17 -15.49 -6.43
CA LYS A 47 -23.20 -14.44 -5.40
C LYS A 47 -21.97 -13.53 -5.54
N LYS A 48 -22.16 -12.34 -6.11
CA LYS A 48 -21.12 -11.30 -6.15
C LYS A 48 -21.11 -10.55 -4.83
N THR A 49 -20.15 -10.86 -3.97
CA THR A 49 -19.86 -10.07 -2.77
C THR A 49 -18.84 -8.99 -3.13
N VAL A 50 -19.15 -7.73 -2.83
CA VAL A 50 -18.22 -6.62 -3.02
C VAL A 50 -17.37 -6.48 -1.76
N ALA A 51 -16.09 -6.85 -1.83
CA ALA A 51 -15.12 -6.52 -0.81
C ALA A 51 -14.54 -5.14 -1.13
N THR A 52 -14.88 -4.14 -0.32
CA THR A 52 -14.26 -2.81 -0.43
C THR A 52 -12.92 -2.82 0.28
N GLY A 53 -11.88 -2.35 -0.39
CA GLY A 53 -10.55 -2.15 0.17
C GLY A 53 -9.96 -0.83 -0.32
N SER A 54 -8.94 -0.35 0.38
CA SER A 54 -8.19 0.84 -0.04
C SER A 54 -6.90 0.44 -0.75
N ILE A 55 -6.53 1.19 -1.79
CA ILE A 55 -5.26 1.01 -2.48
C ILE A 55 -4.20 1.79 -1.71
N VAL A 56 -3.16 1.08 -1.24
CA VAL A 56 -2.01 1.68 -0.57
C VAL A 56 -0.75 1.55 -1.43
N PRO A 57 0.20 2.49 -1.33
CA PRO A 57 1.48 2.37 -2.00
C PRO A 57 2.21 1.10 -1.57
N ARG A 58 2.79 0.36 -2.53
CA ARG A 58 3.63 -0.80 -2.20
C ARG A 58 4.87 -0.41 -1.40
N ARG A 59 5.39 0.80 -1.62
CA ARG A 59 6.57 1.35 -0.95
C ARG A 59 6.39 2.84 -0.76
N GLU A 60 6.42 3.27 0.49
CA GLU A 60 6.38 4.66 0.91
C GLU A 60 7.68 4.96 1.66
N VAL A 61 8.34 6.07 1.33
CA VAL A 61 9.62 6.45 1.93
C VAL A 61 9.58 7.95 2.24
N GLU A 62 9.81 8.30 3.49
CA GLU A 62 9.97 9.68 3.92
C GLU A 62 11.42 10.11 3.70
N VAL A 63 11.65 11.13 2.87
CA VAL A 63 13.01 11.61 2.57
C VAL A 63 13.37 12.74 3.53
N LYS A 64 14.34 12.49 4.41
CA LYS A 64 14.87 13.47 5.37
C LYS A 64 16.31 13.87 5.02
N PRO A 65 16.68 15.14 5.24
CA PRO A 65 18.07 15.57 5.20
C PRO A 65 18.98 14.73 6.10
N LYS A 66 20.18 14.38 5.61
CA LYS A 66 21.21 13.69 6.41
C LYS A 66 22.00 14.63 7.32
N VAL A 67 22.01 15.92 7.00
CA VAL A 67 22.76 16.96 7.71
C VAL A 67 21.82 18.10 8.06
N SER A 68 22.05 18.71 9.23
CA SER A 68 21.37 19.92 9.64
C SER A 68 21.92 21.10 8.84
N GLY A 69 21.02 21.92 8.30
CA GLY A 69 21.40 23.09 7.50
C GLY A 69 20.16 23.80 6.97
N VAL A 70 20.39 24.84 6.18
CA VAL A 70 19.31 25.60 5.54
C VAL A 70 19.09 25.07 4.13
N LEU A 71 17.85 24.76 3.77
CA LEU A 71 17.50 24.40 2.40
C LEU A 71 17.73 25.62 1.50
N SER A 72 18.72 25.53 0.61
CA SER A 72 19.10 26.62 -0.29
C SER A 72 18.24 26.63 -1.54
N GLU A 73 18.05 25.45 -2.15
CA GLU A 73 17.33 25.29 -3.40
C GLU A 73 16.56 23.97 -3.38
N LEU A 74 15.37 23.97 -3.99
CA LEU A 74 14.54 22.78 -4.19
C LEU A 74 14.37 22.56 -5.70
N TYR A 75 14.68 21.36 -6.17
CA TYR A 75 14.70 21.03 -7.61
C TYR A 75 13.46 20.24 -8.06
N VAL A 76 12.55 19.98 -7.13
CA VAL A 76 11.38 19.12 -7.35
C VAL A 76 10.10 19.80 -6.89
N GLU A 77 9.06 19.56 -7.67
CA GLU A 77 7.71 20.08 -7.42
C GLU A 77 6.78 18.92 -7.02
N PRO A 78 5.73 19.18 -6.23
CA PRO A 78 4.75 18.16 -5.88
C PRO A 78 4.16 17.48 -7.13
N GLY A 79 4.14 16.15 -7.14
CA GLY A 79 3.64 15.35 -8.27
C GLY A 79 4.66 15.04 -9.36
N LYS A 80 5.85 15.65 -9.33
CA LYS A 80 6.94 15.31 -10.25
C LYS A 80 7.47 13.91 -9.96
N ARG A 81 7.67 13.10 -11.01
CA ARG A 81 8.33 11.79 -10.89
C ARG A 81 9.84 11.99 -10.73
N VAL A 82 10.43 11.31 -9.76
CA VAL A 82 11.86 11.33 -9.45
C VAL A 82 12.41 9.90 -9.51
N LYS A 83 13.67 9.75 -9.90
CA LYS A 83 14.39 8.47 -9.92
C LYS A 83 15.38 8.39 -8.77
N LEU A 84 15.86 7.18 -8.52
CA LEU A 84 16.92 6.97 -7.54
C LEU A 84 18.18 7.73 -7.98
N GLY A 85 18.68 8.58 -7.09
CA GLY A 85 19.89 9.39 -7.33
C GLY A 85 19.62 10.81 -7.83
N ASP A 86 18.37 11.14 -8.19
CA ASP A 86 18.04 12.51 -8.60
C ASP A 86 18.16 13.46 -7.39
N PRO A 87 18.86 14.60 -7.53
CA PRO A 87 18.95 15.59 -6.47
C PRO A 87 17.59 16.25 -6.28
N LEU A 88 17.04 16.15 -5.07
CA LEU A 88 15.75 16.76 -4.73
C LEU A 88 15.91 18.24 -4.33
N GLY A 89 17.08 18.61 -3.79
CA GLY A 89 17.40 19.96 -3.37
C GLY A 89 18.83 20.06 -2.86
N LYS A 90 19.27 21.29 -2.61
CA LYS A 90 20.59 21.62 -2.08
C LYS A 90 20.44 22.19 -0.67
N ILE A 91 21.21 21.66 0.26
CA ILE A 91 21.27 22.14 1.65
C ILE A 91 22.61 22.84 1.81
N SER A 92 22.60 24.08 2.27
CA SER A 92 23.81 24.76 2.70
C SER A 92 23.99 24.52 4.18
N ILE A 93 25.09 23.86 4.52
CA ILE A 93 25.58 23.75 5.88
C ILE A 93 26.20 25.10 6.20
N ILE A 94 25.71 25.77 7.24
CA ILE A 94 26.39 26.96 7.77
C ILE A 94 27.53 26.42 8.62
N PRO A 95 28.79 26.54 8.19
CA PRO A 95 29.90 26.05 8.98
C PRO A 95 30.00 26.90 10.25
N ASP A 96 30.25 26.25 11.38
CA ASP A 96 30.68 27.00 12.56
C ASP A 96 32.08 27.58 12.24
N ALA A 97 32.16 28.91 12.17
CA ALA A 97 33.40 29.63 11.88
C ALA A 97 34.50 29.27 12.89
N MET A 98 34.13 28.97 14.13
CA MET A 98 35.07 28.59 15.18
C MET A 98 35.64 27.19 14.93
N GLN A 99 34.79 26.23 14.57
CA GLN A 99 35.21 24.86 14.27
C GLN A 99 36.07 24.81 12.99
N THR A 100 35.71 25.59 11.98
CA THR A 100 36.48 25.71 10.73
C THR A 100 37.86 26.29 11.00
N ASN A 101 37.94 27.37 11.77
CA ASN A 101 39.22 27.99 12.15
C ASN A 101 40.10 27.05 12.98
N GLN A 102 39.52 26.26 13.88
CA GLN A 102 40.26 25.26 14.66
C GLN A 102 40.84 24.16 13.77
N ALA A 103 40.04 23.61 12.84
CA ALA A 103 40.50 22.61 11.89
C ALA A 103 41.65 23.14 11.01
N ASP A 104 41.49 24.33 10.45
CA ASP A 104 42.51 24.98 9.62
C ASP A 104 43.80 25.25 10.41
N SER A 105 43.68 25.66 11.67
CA SER A 105 44.84 25.89 12.53
C SER A 105 45.55 24.58 12.88
N GLY A 106 44.80 23.49 13.06
CA GLY A 106 45.35 22.15 13.22
C GLY A 106 46.14 21.69 11.99
N VAL A 107 45.58 21.88 10.78
CA VAL A 107 46.27 21.57 9.53
C VAL A 107 47.54 22.40 9.37
N ARG A 108 47.47 23.72 9.62
CA ARG A 108 48.65 24.60 9.56
C ARG A 108 49.74 24.17 10.54
N THR A 109 49.37 23.81 11.76
CA THR A 109 50.33 23.36 12.78
C THR A 109 51.00 22.05 12.38
N ALA A 110 50.23 21.09 11.87
CA ALA A 110 50.76 19.83 11.36
C ALA A 110 51.68 20.05 10.16
N GLN A 111 51.35 20.98 9.26
CA GLN A 111 52.19 21.33 8.13
C GLN A 111 53.52 21.96 8.58
N ILE A 112 53.49 22.89 9.53
CA ILE A 112 54.71 23.50 10.08
C ILE A 112 55.59 22.43 10.75
N ALA A 113 54.99 21.52 11.51
CA ALA A 113 55.73 20.41 12.12
C ALA A 113 56.37 19.50 11.07
N TYR A 114 55.64 19.16 10.01
CA TYR A 114 56.17 18.39 8.88
C TYR A 114 57.32 19.12 8.18
N ASP A 115 57.17 20.41 7.87
CA ASP A 115 58.20 21.21 7.18
C ASP A 115 59.46 21.37 8.04
N ASN A 116 59.30 21.48 9.37
CA ASN A 116 60.41 21.47 10.31
C ASN A 116 61.14 20.12 10.31
N ALA A 117 60.40 19.01 10.44
CA ALA A 117 60.97 17.67 10.43
C ALA A 117 61.69 17.37 9.10
N LYS A 118 61.10 17.79 7.97
CA LYS A 118 61.70 17.67 6.65
C LYS A 118 63.01 18.45 6.54
N ARG A 119 63.03 19.71 6.98
CA ARG A 119 64.27 20.52 6.99
C ARG A 119 65.35 19.93 7.89
N GLU A 120 64.95 19.38 9.03
CA GLU A 120 65.88 18.68 9.94
C GLU A 120 66.49 17.45 9.26
N LEU A 121 65.66 16.64 8.59
CA LEU A 121 66.13 15.49 7.83
C LEU A 121 67.08 15.91 6.70
N GLU A 122 66.69 16.87 5.87
CA GLU A 122 67.50 17.35 4.74
C GLU A 122 68.87 17.88 5.19
N ARG A 123 68.91 18.63 6.29
CA ARG A 123 70.16 19.13 6.89
C ARG A 123 71.03 17.98 7.39
N ASN A 124 70.47 17.02 8.11
CA ASN A 124 71.24 15.89 8.63
C ASN A 124 71.73 14.96 7.49
N GLU A 125 70.97 14.80 6.42
CA GLU A 125 71.42 14.10 5.22
C GLU A 125 72.60 14.81 4.55
N ALA A 126 72.59 16.15 4.49
CA ALA A 126 73.71 16.92 3.95
C ALA A 126 74.97 16.80 4.81
N LEU A 127 74.83 16.87 6.14
CA LEU A 127 75.96 16.74 7.09
C LEU A 127 76.53 15.31 7.13
N PHE A 128 75.68 14.29 7.00
CA PHE A 128 76.12 12.89 6.88
C PHE A 128 76.96 12.67 5.61
N LYS A 129 76.54 13.24 4.47
CA LYS A 129 77.33 13.22 3.22
C LYS A 129 78.69 13.90 3.35
N GLN A 130 78.81 14.89 4.25
CA GLN A 130 80.06 15.58 4.56
C GLN A 130 80.91 14.84 5.61
N GLY A 131 80.45 13.69 6.13
CA GLY A 131 81.18 12.87 7.10
C GLY A 131 81.16 13.42 8.54
N VAL A 132 80.28 14.39 8.83
CA VAL A 132 80.26 15.11 10.11
C VAL A 132 79.33 14.45 11.14
N VAL A 133 78.45 13.53 10.72
CA VAL A 133 77.43 12.90 11.57
C VAL A 133 77.40 11.39 11.36
N ALA A 134 77.12 10.62 12.42
CA ALA A 134 77.03 9.16 12.38
C ALA A 134 75.68 8.65 11.82
N ASP A 135 75.68 7.47 11.20
CA ASP A 135 74.48 6.86 10.56
C ASP A 135 73.32 6.64 11.57
N ALA A 136 73.67 6.27 12.80
CA ALA A 136 72.72 6.10 13.91
C ALA A 136 71.98 7.40 14.28
N GLU A 137 72.59 8.57 14.05
CA GLU A 137 71.98 9.88 14.27
C GLU A 137 71.02 10.24 13.13
N LEU A 138 71.39 9.91 11.88
CA LEU A 138 70.55 10.13 10.70
C LEU A 138 69.27 9.29 10.72
N GLN A 139 69.35 8.04 11.21
CA GLN A 139 68.20 7.14 11.33
C GLN A 139 67.08 7.72 12.21
N ARG A 140 67.41 8.50 13.25
CA ARG A 140 66.41 9.12 14.14
C ARG A 140 65.51 10.15 13.44
N PHE A 141 65.96 10.73 12.33
CA PHE A 141 65.20 11.71 11.58
C PHE A 141 64.38 11.11 10.42
N ARG A 142 64.56 9.81 10.13
CA ARG A 142 63.85 9.09 9.05
C ARG A 142 62.63 8.30 9.51
N THR A 143 62.58 7.91 10.78
CA THR A 143 61.41 7.30 11.45
C THR A 143 60.47 8.34 11.99
#